data_AF-A0A4D4K6U1-F1
#
_entry.id   AF-A0A4D4K6U1-F1
#
_cell.length_a   1.000
_cell.length_b   1.000
_cell.length_c   1.000
_cell.angle_alpha   90.00
_cell.angle_beta   90.00
_cell.angle_gamma   90.00
#
_symmetry.space_group_name_H-M   'P 1'
#
loop_
_entity.id
_entity.type
_entity.pdbx_description
1 polymer ?
#
loop_
_entity_poly.entity_id
_entity_poly.type
_entity_poly.pdbx_seq_one_letter_code
_entity_poly.pdbx_strand_id
1 'polypeptide(L)'
;MLYMSNQHAREWITPEMTRRLMHYYLDNYGKDDRVTRIVDRTELWFVLSANPDGYDYTHQSPDNRQWRKNLRDNNGDGKITAGDGVDLNRNFAYKWGYDNEGSSADLADETYRGPAPGSEPETKALDAFEKRVGFTYGINYHSAAELLLYGVGWQVATPTPDDVLYKSLAGTPEHSAIPGYHPQVSSELYTTNGEADGHAANVNGMMMFTPEMSTCQTASGVDPNDAWQPRDCASVFTFPDDEKLIAQEFTKNIPFALSVAETAEHPDRPASSVGLTAPDFTPDTFTTSYARGGDQDVAVTVRKSVRDKKLNYRVDGGRTRTASLKAWKGGETYGGEDNVLFDQYRAAVKDADPGQQVKVWFTGRTKSGKRTVSEPFTYTVAKRPRADTLVLAEEGGSSPARHTAAYTRALADNGRKAAVWDVATQGAPSALGVLSHFKTVLWYTGAERPGGPTLLAVRDFLNEGGKLITTGERAGGSSEVGPADTDDFSQYYLGADSRLTLKSPTAFQGTGALAGTGANLGDAPATPWTPRVPTRSPPMCCRRRTSPSSAARARGSTRARAPRTSPMRATGWRPRATVTTPGCGCPVRST
;
A
#
# COMPACT_ATOMS: atom_id res chain seq x y z
N MET A 1 3.07 -22.31 13.84
CA MET A 1 2.02 -21.38 13.37
C MET A 1 1.59 -20.54 14.55
N LEU A 2 1.48 -19.22 14.38
CA LEU A 2 0.88 -18.32 15.38
C LEU A 2 -0.46 -17.78 14.87
N TYR A 3 -1.48 -17.85 15.71
CA TYR A 3 -2.70 -17.06 15.55
C TYR A 3 -2.75 -16.05 16.70
N MET A 4 -2.88 -14.77 16.38
CA MET A 4 -3.00 -13.69 17.36
C MET A 4 -4.13 -12.73 16.97
N SER A 5 -4.56 -11.92 17.93
CA SER A 5 -5.72 -11.05 17.79
C SER A 5 -5.68 -9.91 18.80
N ASN A 6 -6.47 -8.86 18.54
CA ASN A 6 -6.79 -7.83 19.53
C ASN A 6 -5.53 -7.13 20.09
N GLN A 7 -4.66 -6.64 19.20
CA GLN A 7 -3.69 -5.58 19.56
C GLN A 7 -4.41 -4.24 19.79
N HIS A 8 -5.50 -3.98 19.08
CA HIS A 8 -6.36 -2.83 19.35
C HIS A 8 -7.59 -3.27 20.17
N ALA A 9 -7.87 -2.56 21.26
CA ALA A 9 -8.80 -2.98 22.30
C ALA A 9 -10.25 -3.20 21.82
N ARG A 10 -10.81 -2.27 21.04
CA ARG A 10 -12.22 -2.30 20.56
C ARG A 10 -12.61 -3.44 19.61
N GLU A 11 -11.66 -4.24 19.14
CA GLU A 11 -11.81 -5.18 18.02
C GLU A 11 -12.32 -6.56 18.48
N TRP A 12 -13.46 -6.55 19.19
CA TRP A 12 -14.01 -7.68 19.97
C TRP A 12 -14.34 -8.96 19.19
N ILE A 13 -14.47 -8.90 17.86
CA ILE A 13 -14.64 -10.10 17.04
C ILE A 13 -13.34 -10.93 16.94
N THR A 14 -12.18 -10.30 17.14
CA THR A 14 -10.88 -10.92 16.89
C THR A 14 -10.45 -11.94 17.97
N PRO A 15 -10.69 -11.74 19.29
CA PRO A 15 -10.49 -12.81 20.28
C PRO A 15 -11.41 -14.00 20.05
N GLU A 16 -12.68 -13.76 19.67
CA GLU A 16 -13.63 -14.83 19.35
C GLU A 16 -13.18 -15.63 18.11
N MET A 17 -12.65 -14.99 17.08
CA MET A 17 -12.05 -15.66 15.92
C MET A 17 -10.93 -16.61 16.35
N THR A 18 -9.94 -16.12 17.09
CA THR A 18 -8.78 -16.92 17.54
C THR A 18 -9.19 -18.02 18.52
N ARG A 19 -10.10 -17.73 19.45
CA ARG A 19 -10.64 -18.70 20.42
C ARG A 19 -11.43 -19.81 19.73
N ARG A 20 -12.35 -19.47 18.82
CA ARG A 20 -13.14 -20.45 18.07
C ARG A 20 -12.27 -21.29 17.15
N LEU A 21 -11.20 -20.71 16.59
CA LEU A 21 -10.23 -21.47 15.78
C LEU A 21 -9.46 -22.50 16.62
N MET A 22 -9.00 -22.12 17.83
CA MET A 22 -8.39 -23.05 18.78
C MET A 22 -9.33 -24.21 19.12
N HIS A 23 -10.60 -23.92 19.43
CA HIS A 23 -11.61 -24.97 19.67
C HIS A 23 -11.85 -25.83 18.42
N TYR A 24 -11.96 -25.24 17.22
CA TYR A 24 -12.17 -25.98 15.97
C TYR A 24 -11.04 -26.99 15.68
N TYR A 25 -9.79 -26.65 15.96
CA TYR A 25 -8.68 -27.61 15.86
C TYR A 25 -8.83 -28.78 16.85
N LEU A 26 -9.18 -28.50 18.11
CA LEU A 26 -9.38 -29.53 19.15
C LEU A 26 -10.60 -30.43 18.86
N ASP A 27 -11.72 -29.81 18.49
CA ASP A 27 -13.01 -30.48 18.30
C ASP A 27 -13.06 -31.32 17.02
N ASN A 28 -12.19 -31.06 16.03
CA ASN A 28 -12.11 -31.84 14.79
C ASN A 28 -10.87 -32.75 14.70
N TYR A 29 -9.96 -32.71 15.69
CA TYR A 29 -8.84 -33.65 15.78
C TYR A 29 -9.34 -35.10 15.87
N GLY A 30 -8.78 -35.98 15.04
CA GLY A 30 -9.23 -37.38 14.91
C GLY A 30 -10.60 -37.55 14.23
N LYS A 31 -11.19 -36.49 13.66
CA LYS A 31 -12.49 -36.51 12.95
C LYS A 31 -12.40 -35.96 11.54
N ASP A 32 -11.65 -34.87 11.34
CA ASP A 32 -11.33 -34.32 10.03
C ASP A 32 -9.87 -34.61 9.66
N ASP A 33 -9.67 -35.17 8.48
CA ASP A 33 -8.37 -35.61 7.96
C ASP A 33 -7.38 -34.45 7.73
N ARG A 34 -7.85 -33.24 7.42
CA ARG A 34 -7.00 -32.06 7.17
C ARG A 34 -6.55 -31.45 8.50
N VAL A 35 -7.49 -31.22 9.42
CA VAL A 35 -7.22 -30.77 10.79
C VAL A 35 -6.26 -31.72 11.50
N THR A 36 -6.51 -33.03 11.44
CA THR A 36 -5.65 -34.04 12.07
C THR A 36 -4.23 -34.00 11.54
N ARG A 37 -4.03 -33.94 10.20
CA ARG A 37 -2.69 -33.80 9.60
C ARG A 37 -1.97 -32.51 10.00
N ILE A 38 -2.68 -31.39 10.15
CA ILE A 38 -2.06 -30.12 10.57
C ILE A 38 -1.59 -30.22 12.02
N VAL A 39 -2.41 -30.76 12.92
CA VAL A 39 -2.08 -30.92 14.35
C VAL A 39 -0.96 -31.96 14.55
N ASP A 40 -0.96 -33.06 13.80
CA ASP A 40 0.08 -34.11 13.87
C ASP A 40 1.47 -33.63 13.39
N ARG A 41 1.58 -32.46 12.75
CA ARG A 41 2.78 -32.03 12.01
C ARG A 41 3.21 -30.58 12.23
N THR A 42 2.41 -29.77 12.92
CA THR A 42 2.71 -28.36 13.17
C THR A 42 2.35 -27.98 14.60
N GLU A 43 3.18 -27.13 15.21
CA GLU A 43 2.81 -26.50 16.48
C GLU A 43 1.91 -25.30 16.22
N LEU A 44 0.72 -25.30 16.83
CA LEU A 44 -0.28 -24.24 16.72
C LEU A 44 -0.33 -23.45 18.04
N TRP A 45 -0.02 -22.17 17.99
CA TRP A 45 -0.04 -21.27 19.14
C TRP A 45 -1.11 -20.20 18.96
N PHE A 46 -1.79 -19.83 20.05
CA PHE A 46 -2.95 -18.92 20.05
C PHE A 46 -2.78 -17.83 21.12
N VAL A 47 -2.74 -16.56 20.69
CA VAL A 47 -2.73 -15.38 21.56
C VAL A 47 -4.08 -14.68 21.44
N LEU A 48 -4.99 -15.00 22.36
CA LEU A 48 -6.40 -14.56 22.28
C LEU A 48 -6.55 -13.04 22.40
N SER A 49 -5.69 -12.38 23.18
CA SER A 49 -5.59 -10.93 23.26
C SER A 49 -4.13 -10.52 23.37
N ALA A 50 -3.71 -9.60 22.51
CA ALA A 50 -2.41 -8.93 22.57
C ALA A 50 -2.46 -7.62 23.40
N ASN A 51 -3.65 -7.17 23.80
CA ASN A 51 -3.91 -5.95 24.57
C ASN A 51 -4.98 -6.23 25.65
N PRO A 52 -4.68 -7.09 26.65
CA PRO A 52 -5.67 -7.55 27.62
C PRO A 52 -6.21 -6.39 28.48
N ASP A 53 -5.34 -5.47 28.88
CA ASP A 53 -5.67 -4.30 29.71
C ASP A 53 -6.65 -3.38 28.97
N GLY A 54 -6.36 -3.03 27.71
CA GLY A 54 -7.27 -2.22 26.89
C GLY A 54 -8.57 -2.97 26.58
N TYR A 55 -8.51 -4.27 26.33
CA TYR A 55 -9.69 -5.10 26.08
C TYR A 55 -10.64 -5.11 27.29
N ASP A 56 -10.14 -5.32 28.51
CA ASP A 56 -10.95 -5.20 29.73
C ASP A 56 -11.56 -3.79 29.87
N TYR A 57 -10.76 -2.74 29.68
CA TYR A 57 -11.22 -1.35 29.78
C TYR A 57 -12.39 -1.02 28.85
N THR A 58 -12.44 -1.59 27.64
CA THR A 58 -13.59 -1.42 26.72
C THR A 58 -14.88 -2.06 27.22
N HIS A 59 -14.82 -3.02 28.15
CA HIS A 59 -15.99 -3.65 28.78
C HIS A 59 -16.47 -2.93 30.05
N GLN A 60 -15.62 -2.11 30.69
CA GLN A 60 -15.94 -1.45 31.96
C GLN A 60 -17.04 -0.38 31.84
N SER A 61 -17.17 0.29 30.69
CA SER A 61 -18.23 1.27 30.41
C SER A 61 -18.53 1.35 28.91
N PRO A 62 -19.79 1.58 28.47
CA PRO A 62 -20.12 1.93 27.09
C PRO A 62 -19.32 3.12 26.54
N ASP A 63 -18.95 4.08 27.39
CA ASP A 63 -18.14 5.24 27.01
C ASP A 63 -16.73 4.83 26.53
N ASN A 64 -16.19 3.77 27.11
CA ASN A 64 -14.85 3.24 26.81
C ASN A 64 -14.85 2.26 25.63
N ARG A 65 -16.03 1.83 25.13
CA ARG A 65 -16.17 0.74 24.14
C ARG A 65 -15.37 0.94 22.84
N GLN A 66 -15.03 2.19 22.50
CA GLN A 66 -14.27 2.54 21.30
C GLN A 66 -12.77 2.78 21.58
N TRP A 67 -12.24 2.46 22.76
CA TRP A 67 -10.80 2.57 23.04
C TRP A 67 -9.95 1.71 22.09
N ARG A 68 -8.80 2.22 21.65
CA ARG A 68 -7.90 1.56 20.68
C ARG A 68 -6.62 1.04 21.31
N LYS A 69 -5.90 1.92 22.00
CA LYS A 69 -4.52 1.77 22.45
C LYS A 69 -4.41 0.81 23.65
N ASN A 70 -3.21 0.57 24.18
CA ASN A 70 -3.08 -0.04 25.52
C ASN A 70 -3.47 0.97 26.63
N LEU A 71 -3.25 0.64 27.91
CA LEU A 71 -3.54 1.52 29.06
C LEU A 71 -2.30 2.20 29.66
N ARG A 72 -1.26 2.45 28.86
CA ARG A 72 -0.09 3.19 29.34
C ARG A 72 -0.46 4.62 29.76
N ASP A 73 -0.44 4.93 31.05
CA ASP A 73 -0.41 6.30 31.53
C ASP A 73 0.85 6.99 30.95
N ASN A 74 0.64 7.96 30.04
CA ASN A 74 1.73 8.63 29.34
C ASN A 74 2.24 9.86 30.11
N ASN A 75 1.49 10.33 31.12
CA ASN A 75 1.73 11.60 31.80
C ASN A 75 2.07 11.46 33.29
N GLY A 76 1.68 10.34 33.91
CA GLY A 76 1.95 9.96 35.31
C GLY A 76 0.91 10.44 36.32
N ASP A 77 -0.28 10.91 35.91
CA ASP A 77 -1.32 11.42 36.82
C ASP A 77 -2.32 10.37 37.34
N GLY A 78 -2.15 9.10 36.95
CA GLY A 78 -2.95 7.97 37.41
C GLY A 78 -4.34 7.84 36.78
N LYS A 79 -4.57 8.45 35.61
CA LYS A 79 -5.82 8.34 34.84
C LYS A 79 -5.55 7.86 33.42
N ILE A 80 -6.58 7.32 32.78
CA ILE A 80 -6.61 7.04 31.35
C ILE A 80 -7.46 8.11 30.67
N THR A 81 -6.84 8.88 29.78
CA THR A 81 -7.45 9.94 28.97
C THR A 81 -7.04 9.78 27.51
N ALA A 82 -7.54 10.62 26.58
CA ALA A 82 -7.18 10.50 25.15
C ALA A 82 -5.66 10.60 24.87
N GLY A 83 -4.90 11.29 25.75
CA GLY A 83 -3.44 11.39 25.67
C GLY A 83 -2.68 10.14 26.16
N ASP A 84 -3.39 9.14 26.68
CA ASP A 84 -2.81 7.94 27.27
C ASP A 84 -2.97 6.73 26.34
N GLY A 85 -2.21 5.68 26.61
CA GLY A 85 -2.05 4.51 25.77
C GLY A 85 -1.10 4.73 24.58
N VAL A 86 -0.60 3.62 24.05
CA VAL A 86 0.19 3.50 22.81
C VAL A 86 -0.51 2.54 21.85
N ASP A 87 -0.42 2.83 20.54
CA ASP A 87 -0.87 1.91 19.50
C ASP A 87 0.15 0.78 19.35
N LEU A 88 -0.18 -0.40 19.88
CA LEU A 88 0.69 -1.57 19.86
C LEU A 88 1.05 -2.02 18.44
N ASN A 89 0.20 -1.75 17.44
CA ASN A 89 0.48 -2.06 16.03
C ASN A 89 1.14 -0.88 15.29
N ARG A 90 1.73 0.07 16.03
CA ARG A 90 2.71 1.08 15.56
C ARG A 90 3.98 1.10 16.41
N ASN A 91 4.11 0.20 17.38
CA ASN A 91 5.23 0.20 18.34
C ASN A 91 6.37 -0.77 17.98
N PHE A 92 6.23 -1.64 16.98
CA PHE A 92 7.30 -2.57 16.60
C PHE A 92 8.48 -1.84 15.93
N ALA A 93 9.67 -2.44 15.95
CA ALA A 93 10.91 -1.74 15.58
C ALA A 93 11.17 -1.65 14.06
N TYR A 94 10.46 -2.41 13.22
CA TYR A 94 10.65 -2.33 11.77
C TYR A 94 10.01 -1.04 11.25
N LYS A 95 10.82 -0.18 10.60
CA LYS A 95 10.40 1.13 10.05
C LYS A 95 9.71 2.07 11.05
N TRP A 96 9.86 1.85 12.36
CA TRP A 96 9.21 2.65 13.41
C TRP A 96 9.42 4.15 13.21
N GLY A 97 8.35 4.92 13.06
CA GLY A 97 8.42 6.37 12.88
C GLY A 97 9.24 6.82 11.66
N TYR A 98 9.30 5.99 10.61
CA TYR A 98 9.91 6.32 9.31
C TYR A 98 9.38 7.64 8.73
N ASP A 99 8.11 7.92 8.99
CA ASP A 99 7.33 9.09 8.59
C ASP A 99 6.32 9.46 9.71
N ASN A 100 5.47 10.48 9.47
CA ASN A 100 4.35 10.85 10.36
C ASN A 100 2.97 10.68 9.69
N GLU A 101 2.87 9.83 8.68
CA GLU A 101 1.65 9.46 7.97
C GLU A 101 1.14 8.09 8.47
N GLY A 102 2.03 7.09 8.49
CA GLY A 102 1.70 5.72 8.90
C GLY A 102 1.67 5.48 10.40
N SER A 103 2.12 6.44 11.21
CA SER A 103 1.92 6.49 12.66
C SER A 103 2.11 7.92 13.15
N SER A 104 1.69 8.22 14.38
CA SER A 104 1.78 9.58 14.94
C SER A 104 2.75 9.69 16.13
N ALA A 105 3.31 10.88 16.32
CA ALA A 105 4.12 11.26 17.48
C ALA A 105 3.33 12.03 18.55
N ASP A 106 2.07 12.41 18.27
CA ASP A 106 1.20 13.07 19.24
C ASP A 106 0.58 12.03 20.19
N LEU A 107 0.65 12.29 21.49
CA LEU A 107 0.08 11.46 22.55
C LEU A 107 -1.44 11.28 22.40
N ALA A 108 -2.13 12.32 21.92
CA ALA A 108 -3.58 12.35 21.74
C ALA A 108 -4.06 11.61 20.48
N ASP A 109 -3.14 11.09 19.66
CA ASP A 109 -3.47 10.35 18.45
C ASP A 109 -3.87 8.90 18.76
N GLU A 110 -4.78 8.38 17.96
CA GLU A 110 -5.19 6.96 17.95
C GLU A 110 -4.05 6.04 17.46
N THR A 111 -3.14 6.59 16.66
CA THR A 111 -1.98 5.90 16.05
C THR A 111 -0.65 6.26 16.74
N TYR A 112 -0.69 6.76 17.98
CA TYR A 112 0.51 7.15 18.72
C TYR A 112 1.51 5.98 18.84
N ARG A 113 2.68 6.12 18.23
CA ARG A 113 3.70 5.08 18.08
C ARG A 113 4.47 4.71 19.35
N GLY A 114 4.20 5.40 20.47
CA GLY A 114 4.99 5.34 21.70
C GLY A 114 6.23 6.27 21.66
N PRO A 115 6.99 6.35 22.77
CA PRO A 115 8.19 7.19 22.84
C PRO A 115 9.45 6.55 22.22
N ALA A 116 9.41 5.25 21.91
CA ALA A 116 10.53 4.50 21.32
C ALA A 116 9.99 3.21 20.65
N PRO A 117 10.71 2.62 19.68
CA PRO A 117 10.40 1.29 19.16
C PRO A 117 10.52 0.25 20.27
N GLY A 118 9.52 -0.62 20.39
CA GLY A 118 9.42 -1.59 21.47
C GLY A 118 9.41 -0.91 22.84
N SER A 119 8.68 0.19 23.03
CA SER A 119 8.52 0.83 24.33
C SER A 119 7.59 0.04 25.26
N GLU A 120 6.60 -0.65 24.69
CA GLU A 120 5.49 -1.26 25.43
C GLU A 120 5.79 -2.70 25.88
N PRO A 121 5.31 -3.14 27.07
CA PRO A 121 5.55 -4.49 27.56
C PRO A 121 4.91 -5.58 26.68
N GLU A 122 3.76 -5.31 26.07
CA GLU A 122 3.04 -6.22 25.18
C GLU A 122 3.81 -6.45 23.88
N THR A 123 4.25 -5.38 23.22
CA THR A 123 5.08 -5.43 22.01
C THR A 123 6.40 -6.17 22.27
N LYS A 124 7.07 -5.91 23.41
CA LYS A 124 8.26 -6.67 23.83
C LYS A 124 7.97 -8.15 24.05
N ALA A 125 6.83 -8.48 24.65
CA ALA A 125 6.44 -9.86 24.93
C ALA A 125 6.15 -10.64 23.65
N LEU A 126 5.46 -10.04 22.68
CA LEU A 126 5.20 -10.61 21.36
C LEU A 126 6.50 -10.86 20.58
N ASP A 127 7.35 -9.84 20.45
CA ASP A 127 8.63 -9.95 19.75
C ASP A 127 9.55 -11.02 20.37
N ALA A 128 9.68 -11.02 21.71
CA ALA A 128 10.46 -12.03 22.42
C ALA A 128 9.85 -13.44 22.30
N PHE A 129 8.53 -13.55 22.16
CA PHE A 129 7.83 -14.82 21.97
C PHE A 129 8.02 -15.38 20.56
N GLU A 130 7.86 -14.55 19.52
CA GLU A 130 8.14 -14.90 18.13
C GLU A 130 9.58 -15.40 17.95
N LYS A 131 10.55 -14.62 18.44
CA LYS A 131 11.99 -14.96 18.41
C LYS A 131 12.32 -16.24 19.19
N ARG A 132 11.59 -16.53 20.28
CA ARG A 132 11.79 -17.73 21.11
C ARG A 132 11.26 -19.00 20.45
N VAL A 133 10.14 -18.93 19.73
CA VAL A 133 9.51 -20.11 19.10
C VAL A 133 9.99 -20.31 17.66
N GLY A 134 10.34 -19.26 16.94
CA GLY A 134 10.81 -19.34 15.55
C GLY A 134 9.69 -19.70 14.57
N PHE A 135 8.58 -18.98 14.62
CA PHE A 135 7.41 -19.25 13.79
C PHE A 135 7.69 -19.05 12.29
N THR A 136 7.34 -20.06 11.48
CA THR A 136 7.35 -19.94 10.00
C THR A 136 6.29 -18.97 9.48
N TYR A 137 5.10 -19.01 10.08
CA TYR A 137 3.90 -18.30 9.65
C TYR A 137 3.05 -17.86 10.84
N GLY A 138 2.29 -16.78 10.64
CA GLY A 138 1.14 -16.46 11.48
C GLY A 138 0.05 -15.66 10.80
N ILE A 139 -1.04 -15.45 11.53
CA ILE A 139 -2.16 -14.57 11.20
C ILE A 139 -2.44 -13.67 12.40
N ASN A 140 -2.57 -12.38 12.15
CA ASN A 140 -2.93 -11.35 13.12
C ASN A 140 -4.32 -10.80 12.81
N TYR A 141 -5.33 -11.27 13.53
CA TYR A 141 -6.72 -10.87 13.30
C TYR A 141 -7.00 -9.47 13.85
N HIS A 142 -7.41 -8.59 12.94
CA HIS A 142 -7.81 -7.22 13.19
C HIS A 142 -9.27 -7.00 12.76
N SER A 143 -9.87 -5.86 13.11
CA SER A 143 -11.15 -5.45 12.54
C SER A 143 -11.26 -3.92 12.51
N ALA A 144 -11.97 -3.27 11.59
CA ALA A 144 -12.83 -3.85 10.57
C ALA A 144 -12.75 -3.09 9.24
N ALA A 145 -12.50 -3.81 8.15
CA ALA A 145 -12.46 -3.26 6.80
C ALA A 145 -12.82 -4.24 5.67
N GLU A 146 -12.92 -5.56 5.95
CA GLU A 146 -13.10 -6.62 4.95
C GLU A 146 -11.93 -6.71 3.97
N LEU A 147 -10.72 -6.83 4.52
CA LEU A 147 -9.47 -6.91 3.76
C LEU A 147 -8.64 -8.11 4.22
N LEU A 148 -7.77 -8.59 3.33
CA LEU A 148 -6.77 -9.59 3.65
C LEU A 148 -5.39 -9.04 3.29
N LEU A 149 -4.79 -8.36 4.26
CA LEU A 149 -3.56 -7.59 4.09
C LEU A 149 -2.31 -8.46 4.29
N TYR A 150 -1.23 -8.04 3.65
CA TYR A 150 0.12 -8.58 3.78
C TYR A 150 1.14 -7.48 3.45
N GLY A 151 2.35 -7.60 4.00
CA GLY A 151 3.39 -6.56 3.93
C GLY A 151 3.77 -6.14 2.50
N VAL A 152 4.29 -4.91 2.31
CA VAL A 152 4.71 -3.95 3.34
C VAL A 152 3.69 -2.85 3.68
N GLY A 153 3.72 -2.35 4.91
CA GLY A 153 2.92 -1.19 5.35
C GLY A 153 3.50 0.18 4.98
N TRP A 154 4.83 0.31 5.00
CA TRP A 154 5.51 1.62 5.04
C TRP A 154 5.68 2.37 3.71
N GLN A 155 5.30 1.78 2.57
CA GLN A 155 5.34 2.48 1.28
C GLN A 155 4.39 1.85 0.26
N VAL A 156 3.50 2.67 -0.32
CA VAL A 156 2.40 2.24 -1.20
C VAL A 156 2.89 1.44 -2.41
N ALA A 157 2.24 0.32 -2.67
CA ALA A 157 2.48 -0.58 -3.80
C ALA A 157 3.99 -0.91 -3.99
N THR A 158 4.68 -1.24 -2.89
CA THR A 158 6.09 -1.68 -2.92
C THR A 158 6.15 -3.22 -2.96
N PRO A 159 6.48 -3.84 -4.11
CA PRO A 159 6.41 -5.29 -4.26
C PRO A 159 7.60 -5.98 -3.60
N THR A 160 7.33 -7.02 -2.81
CA THR A 160 8.34 -7.93 -2.28
C THR A 160 8.53 -9.13 -3.22
N PRO A 161 9.66 -9.86 -3.17
CA PRO A 161 9.78 -11.18 -3.78
C PRO A 161 8.71 -12.18 -3.27
N ASP A 162 8.30 -12.06 -2.01
CA ASP A 162 7.34 -12.97 -1.37
C ASP A 162 5.86 -12.68 -1.68
N ASP A 163 5.55 -11.58 -2.37
CA ASP A 163 4.26 -11.31 -3.02
C ASP A 163 3.74 -12.54 -3.79
N VAL A 164 4.66 -13.29 -4.43
CA VAL A 164 4.37 -14.49 -5.22
C VAL A 164 3.76 -15.60 -4.34
N LEU A 165 4.10 -15.63 -3.05
CA LEU A 165 3.51 -16.51 -2.06
C LEU A 165 2.27 -15.88 -1.41
N TYR A 166 2.37 -14.64 -0.93
CA TYR A 166 1.26 -13.93 -0.27
C TYR A 166 -0.01 -13.95 -1.13
N LYS A 167 0.09 -13.55 -2.40
CA LYS A 167 -1.04 -13.53 -3.36
C LYS A 167 -1.58 -14.93 -3.68
N SER A 168 -0.75 -15.97 -3.59
CA SER A 168 -1.22 -17.35 -3.78
C SER A 168 -2.01 -17.91 -2.59
N LEU A 169 -1.77 -17.42 -1.37
CA LEU A 169 -2.54 -17.80 -0.17
C LEU A 169 -3.75 -16.91 0.08
N ALA A 170 -3.62 -15.61 -0.18
CA ALA A 170 -4.68 -14.63 0.05
C ALA A 170 -5.73 -14.59 -1.07
N GLY A 171 -5.38 -15.00 -2.29
CA GLY A 171 -6.27 -14.92 -3.45
C GLY A 171 -6.09 -13.63 -4.26
N THR A 172 -7.05 -13.34 -5.13
CA THR A 172 -7.13 -12.07 -5.89
C THR A 172 -8.34 -11.26 -5.44
N PRO A 173 -8.44 -9.96 -5.77
CA PRO A 173 -9.64 -9.15 -5.57
C PRO A 173 -10.97 -9.78 -6.02
N GLU A 174 -10.94 -10.62 -7.04
CA GLU A 174 -12.11 -11.33 -7.60
C GLU A 174 -12.33 -12.72 -6.98
N HIS A 175 -11.29 -13.31 -6.39
CA HIS A 175 -11.30 -14.67 -5.84
C HIS A 175 -10.42 -14.75 -4.58
N SER A 176 -10.91 -14.11 -3.53
CA SER A 176 -10.30 -14.03 -2.21
C SER A 176 -10.38 -15.34 -1.43
N ALA A 177 -9.34 -15.65 -0.66
CA ALA A 177 -9.29 -16.81 0.23
C ALA A 177 -10.24 -16.70 1.45
N ILE A 178 -10.73 -15.50 1.74
CA ILE A 178 -11.81 -15.23 2.72
C ILE A 178 -12.97 -14.57 1.97
N PRO A 179 -14.11 -15.25 1.77
CA PRO A 179 -15.24 -14.69 1.02
C PRO A 179 -15.72 -13.34 1.56
N GLY A 180 -15.79 -12.35 0.66
CA GLY A 180 -16.18 -10.98 0.98
C GLY A 180 -15.00 -10.03 1.26
N TYR A 181 -13.82 -10.54 1.65
CA TYR A 181 -12.65 -9.68 1.89
C TYR A 181 -11.88 -9.40 0.59
N HIS A 182 -11.20 -8.26 0.51
CA HIS A 182 -10.32 -7.88 -0.60
C HIS A 182 -8.82 -8.11 -0.26
N PRO A 183 -8.09 -8.99 -0.98
CA PRO A 183 -6.65 -9.18 -0.81
C PRO A 183 -5.83 -8.06 -1.45
N GLN A 184 -4.98 -7.38 -0.68
CA GLN A 184 -4.13 -6.27 -1.13
C GLN A 184 -2.88 -6.12 -0.25
N VAL A 185 -1.92 -5.30 -0.68
CA VAL A 185 -0.77 -4.94 0.17
C VAL A 185 -1.26 -4.01 1.30
N SER A 186 -0.69 -4.13 2.51
CA SER A 186 -1.12 -3.35 3.69
C SER A 186 -1.16 -1.84 3.42
N SER A 187 -0.10 -1.32 2.79
CA SER A 187 0.02 0.10 2.38
C SER A 187 -1.05 0.60 1.40
N GLU A 188 -1.70 -0.28 0.62
CA GLU A 188 -2.75 0.11 -0.34
C GLU A 188 -4.08 0.49 0.34
N LEU A 189 -4.19 0.32 1.67
CA LEU A 189 -5.31 0.82 2.48
C LEU A 189 -5.00 2.23 3.02
N TYR A 190 -3.88 2.33 3.72
CA TYR A 190 -3.16 3.54 4.12
C TYR A 190 -1.74 3.11 4.53
N THR A 191 -0.76 4.01 4.43
CA THR A 191 0.61 3.77 4.90
C THR A 191 0.62 3.38 6.39
N THR A 192 1.46 2.43 6.81
CA THR A 192 1.68 2.08 8.22
C THR A 192 3.16 1.91 8.52
N ASN A 193 3.60 2.27 9.72
CA ASN A 193 4.98 2.04 10.14
C ASN A 193 5.06 1.62 11.62
N GLY A 194 6.01 0.74 11.95
CA GLY A 194 6.07 0.09 13.27
C GLY A 194 5.03 -1.02 13.47
N GLU A 195 4.59 -1.63 12.37
CA GLU A 195 3.55 -2.65 12.30
C GLU A 195 4.04 -4.08 12.59
N ALA A 196 3.16 -4.93 13.12
CA ALA A 196 3.49 -6.27 13.58
C ALA A 196 3.81 -7.25 12.43
N ASP A 197 3.08 -7.21 11.33
CA ASP A 197 3.29 -8.10 10.18
C ASP A 197 4.58 -7.75 9.40
N GLY A 198 4.85 -6.46 9.22
CA GLY A 198 6.13 -5.95 8.71
C GLY A 198 7.32 -6.31 9.60
N HIS A 199 7.16 -6.27 10.93
CA HIS A 199 8.22 -6.69 11.86
C HIS A 199 8.43 -8.21 11.87
N ALA A 200 7.35 -8.99 11.93
CA ALA A 200 7.40 -10.45 11.93
C ALA A 200 8.14 -10.96 10.68
N ALA A 201 7.79 -10.45 9.49
CA ALA A 201 8.44 -10.85 8.24
C ALA A 201 9.93 -10.45 8.20
N ASN A 202 10.23 -9.18 8.45
CA ASN A 202 11.52 -8.59 8.06
C ASN A 202 12.55 -8.56 9.19
N VAL A 203 12.14 -8.75 10.45
CA VAL A 203 13.04 -8.90 11.61
C VAL A 203 13.05 -10.35 12.11
N ASN A 204 11.91 -11.03 12.13
CA ASN A 204 11.76 -12.36 12.72
C ASN A 204 11.74 -13.51 11.69
N GLY A 205 11.67 -13.21 10.38
CA GLY A 205 11.64 -14.21 9.31
C GLY A 205 10.31 -14.99 9.24
N MET A 206 9.25 -14.43 9.82
CA MET A 206 7.95 -15.04 10.02
C MET A 206 6.92 -14.42 9.06
N MET A 207 6.41 -15.21 8.12
CA MET A 207 5.41 -14.73 7.15
C MET A 207 4.06 -14.47 7.84
N MET A 208 3.57 -13.23 7.82
CA MET A 208 2.34 -12.84 8.53
C MET A 208 1.30 -12.20 7.59
N PHE A 209 0.03 -12.48 7.86
CA PHE A 209 -1.12 -11.82 7.23
C PHE A 209 -1.95 -11.07 8.28
N THR A 210 -2.60 -10.00 7.85
CA THR A 210 -3.52 -9.20 8.67
C THR A 210 -4.92 -9.21 8.03
N PRO A 211 -5.82 -10.14 8.41
CA PRO A 211 -7.23 -10.10 8.03
C PRO A 211 -7.95 -9.04 8.84
N GLU A 212 -8.48 -8.03 8.16
CA GLU A 212 -9.36 -7.01 8.71
C GLU A 212 -10.81 -7.49 8.60
N MET A 213 -11.39 -7.94 9.71
CA MET A 213 -12.68 -8.63 9.73
C MET A 213 -13.88 -7.74 9.36
N SER A 214 -15.08 -8.32 9.20
CA SER A 214 -16.24 -7.55 8.73
C SER A 214 -16.67 -6.41 9.65
N THR A 215 -17.07 -5.31 9.03
CA THR A 215 -17.65 -4.15 9.74
C THR A 215 -18.99 -4.52 10.36
N CYS A 216 -19.39 -3.82 11.43
CA CYS A 216 -20.74 -3.92 11.99
C CYS A 216 -21.83 -3.83 10.92
N GLN A 217 -21.67 -2.90 9.97
CA GLN A 217 -22.64 -2.63 8.92
C GLN A 217 -22.75 -3.79 7.92
N THR A 218 -21.64 -4.48 7.60
CA THR A 218 -21.69 -5.65 6.72
C THR A 218 -22.20 -6.89 7.46
N ALA A 219 -21.73 -7.13 8.69
CA ALA A 219 -22.18 -8.25 9.52
C ALA A 219 -23.70 -8.19 9.78
N SER A 220 -24.21 -7.04 10.23
CA SER A 220 -25.65 -6.78 10.38
C SER A 220 -26.42 -6.80 9.05
N GLY A 221 -25.72 -6.80 7.92
CA GLY A 221 -26.29 -6.84 6.57
C GLY A 221 -26.50 -8.25 6.03
N VAL A 222 -25.96 -9.29 6.67
CA VAL A 222 -26.00 -10.67 6.16
C VAL A 222 -27.39 -11.30 6.29
N ASP A 223 -28.14 -11.00 7.36
CA ASP A 223 -29.55 -11.38 7.48
C ASP A 223 -30.43 -10.13 7.70
N PRO A 224 -31.26 -9.72 6.71
CA PRO A 224 -32.13 -8.56 6.82
C PRO A 224 -33.34 -8.78 7.75
N ASN A 225 -33.51 -9.97 8.33
CA ASN A 225 -34.56 -10.30 9.30
C ASN A 225 -34.03 -10.31 10.74
N ASP A 226 -32.76 -9.99 10.96
CA ASP A 226 -32.12 -9.99 12.27
C ASP A 226 -32.56 -8.80 13.15
N ALA A 227 -32.26 -8.86 14.44
CA ALA A 227 -32.44 -7.73 15.35
C ALA A 227 -31.39 -6.64 15.10
N TRP A 228 -30.17 -7.04 14.73
CA TRP A 228 -29.07 -6.13 14.39
C TRP A 228 -29.25 -5.56 12.98
N GLN A 229 -29.33 -4.23 12.85
CA GLN A 229 -29.53 -3.56 11.56
C GLN A 229 -28.34 -2.63 11.23
N PRO A 230 -27.85 -2.58 9.97
CA PRO A 230 -26.68 -1.78 9.59
C PRO A 230 -26.81 -0.27 9.86
N ARG A 231 -28.03 0.24 10.04
CA ARG A 231 -28.34 1.64 10.34
C ARG A 231 -28.17 1.99 11.84
N ASP A 232 -28.14 1.00 12.72
CA ASP A 232 -28.04 1.17 14.18
C ASP A 232 -26.61 0.92 14.70
N CYS A 233 -25.68 0.54 13.82
CA CYS A 233 -24.25 0.40 14.10
C CYS A 233 -23.59 1.74 14.51
N ALA A 234 -23.25 1.88 15.80
CA ALA A 234 -22.58 3.07 16.33
C ALA A 234 -21.15 3.29 15.80
N SER A 235 -20.47 2.23 15.35
CA SER A 235 -19.09 2.23 14.84
C SER A 235 -18.87 1.01 13.96
N VAL A 236 -17.88 1.04 13.05
CA VAL A 236 -17.48 -0.14 12.25
C VAL A 236 -16.92 -1.25 13.13
N PHE A 237 -16.28 -0.90 14.25
CA PHE A 237 -15.64 -1.80 15.22
C PHE A 237 -16.62 -2.45 16.22
N THR A 238 -17.88 -1.99 16.26
CA THR A 238 -18.91 -2.56 17.14
C THR A 238 -19.57 -3.76 16.47
N PHE A 239 -18.82 -4.84 16.24
CA PHE A 239 -19.36 -6.08 15.69
C PHE A 239 -20.58 -6.56 16.52
N PRO A 240 -21.69 -7.00 15.91
CA PRO A 240 -22.88 -7.48 16.61
C PRO A 240 -22.60 -8.57 17.65
N ASP A 241 -23.15 -8.40 18.85
CA ASP A 241 -23.22 -9.47 19.84
C ASP A 241 -24.38 -10.41 19.48
N ASP A 242 -24.14 -11.27 18.50
CA ASP A 242 -25.04 -12.34 18.06
C ASP A 242 -24.24 -13.58 17.64
N GLU A 243 -24.57 -14.73 18.23
CA GLU A 243 -23.87 -16.01 18.02
C GLU A 243 -23.88 -16.47 16.56
N LYS A 244 -24.96 -16.19 15.80
CA LYS A 244 -25.09 -16.61 14.41
C LYS A 244 -24.24 -15.73 13.49
N LEU A 245 -24.20 -14.41 13.71
CA LEU A 245 -23.32 -13.50 12.97
C LEU A 245 -21.85 -13.77 13.29
N ILE A 246 -21.50 -14.00 14.57
CA ILE A 246 -20.15 -14.41 14.99
C ILE A 246 -19.76 -15.77 14.36
N ALA A 247 -20.66 -16.76 14.35
CA ALA A 247 -20.40 -18.07 13.76
C ALA A 247 -20.24 -18.01 12.23
N GLN A 248 -20.99 -17.15 11.53
CA GLN A 248 -20.82 -16.91 10.09
C GLN A 248 -19.45 -16.28 9.78
N GLU A 249 -19.07 -15.26 10.55
CA GLU A 249 -17.79 -14.56 10.41
C GLU A 249 -16.60 -15.48 10.71
N PHE A 250 -16.71 -16.31 11.74
CA PHE A 250 -15.76 -17.37 12.03
C PHE A 250 -15.65 -18.37 10.86
N THR A 251 -16.78 -18.89 10.38
CA THR A 251 -16.82 -19.97 9.39
C THR A 251 -16.14 -19.59 8.07
N LYS A 252 -16.32 -18.35 7.58
CA LYS A 252 -15.71 -17.91 6.31
C LYS A 252 -14.18 -17.76 6.39
N ASN A 253 -13.62 -17.60 7.59
CA ASN A 253 -12.18 -17.48 7.83
C ASN A 253 -11.45 -18.83 7.91
N ILE A 254 -12.15 -19.93 8.23
CA ILE A 254 -11.55 -21.28 8.41
C ILE A 254 -10.72 -21.75 7.19
N PRO A 255 -11.19 -21.64 5.92
CA PRO A 255 -10.46 -22.19 4.78
C PRO A 255 -9.06 -21.58 4.62
N PHE A 256 -8.95 -20.27 4.78
CA PHE A 256 -7.69 -19.53 4.78
C PHE A 256 -6.82 -19.87 6.00
N ALA A 257 -7.40 -19.87 7.21
CA ALA A 257 -6.68 -20.15 8.44
C ALA A 257 -6.01 -21.53 8.44
N LEU A 258 -6.68 -22.56 7.90
CA LEU A 258 -6.13 -23.90 7.70
C LEU A 258 -5.04 -23.91 6.61
N SER A 259 -5.23 -23.16 5.53
CA SER A 259 -4.28 -23.07 4.41
C SER A 259 -2.93 -22.44 4.78
N VAL A 260 -2.91 -21.43 5.67
CA VAL A 260 -1.65 -20.88 6.19
C VAL A 260 -0.94 -21.88 7.12
N ALA A 261 -1.67 -22.60 7.98
CA ALA A 261 -1.07 -23.64 8.82
C ALA A 261 -0.54 -24.85 8.03
N GLU A 262 -1.29 -25.33 7.04
CA GLU A 262 -0.86 -26.42 6.14
C GLU A 262 0.40 -26.02 5.33
N THR A 263 0.52 -24.73 4.97
CA THR A 263 1.73 -24.17 4.35
C THR A 263 2.93 -24.18 5.30
N ALA A 264 2.72 -24.08 6.62
CA ALA A 264 3.82 -24.07 7.59
C ALA A 264 4.60 -25.41 7.66
N GLU A 265 4.00 -26.55 7.27
CA GLU A 265 4.72 -27.82 7.11
C GLU A 265 5.76 -27.74 5.97
N HIS A 266 5.44 -27.01 4.91
CA HIS A 266 6.24 -26.89 3.69
C HIS A 266 6.38 -25.41 3.32
N PRO A 267 7.21 -24.62 4.03
CA PRO A 267 7.12 -23.15 4.05
C PRO A 267 6.97 -22.46 2.70
N ASP A 268 7.69 -22.94 1.68
CA ASP A 268 7.72 -22.36 0.35
C ASP A 268 6.63 -22.90 -0.60
N ARG A 269 5.87 -23.92 -0.21
CA ARG A 269 4.82 -24.56 -1.03
C ARG A 269 3.42 -24.26 -0.48
N PRO A 270 2.80 -23.13 -0.88
CA PRO A 270 1.51 -22.70 -0.35
C PRO A 270 0.37 -23.65 -0.68
N ALA A 271 -0.42 -24.00 0.34
CA ALA A 271 -1.59 -24.86 0.28
C ALA A 271 -2.88 -24.04 0.07
N SER A 272 -2.96 -23.32 -1.06
CA SER A 272 -4.04 -22.35 -1.34
C SER A 272 -5.46 -22.94 -1.27
N SER A 273 -6.34 -22.33 -0.46
CA SER A 273 -7.78 -22.64 -0.40
C SER A 273 -8.52 -22.29 -1.70
N VAL A 274 -7.99 -21.34 -2.47
CA VAL A 274 -8.52 -20.86 -3.75
C VAL A 274 -7.82 -21.47 -4.98
N GLY A 275 -6.97 -22.49 -4.77
CA GLY A 275 -6.33 -23.25 -5.83
C GLY A 275 -5.22 -22.52 -6.60
N LEU A 276 -4.81 -21.33 -6.15
CA LEU A 276 -3.68 -20.60 -6.71
C LEU A 276 -2.35 -21.29 -6.34
N THR A 277 -1.31 -21.05 -7.13
CA THR A 277 0.02 -21.62 -6.88
C THR A 277 1.11 -20.57 -7.00
N ALA A 278 2.10 -20.64 -6.12
CA ALA A 278 3.31 -19.83 -6.24
C ALA A 278 4.30 -20.53 -7.21
N PRO A 279 4.55 -19.99 -8.42
CA PRO A 279 5.53 -20.56 -9.35
C PRO A 279 6.95 -20.57 -8.76
N ASP A 280 7.84 -21.37 -9.34
CA ASP A 280 9.25 -21.37 -8.93
C ASP A 280 10.01 -20.13 -9.41
N PHE A 281 9.58 -19.54 -10.53
CA PHE A 281 10.14 -18.35 -11.19
C PHE A 281 9.02 -17.43 -11.66
N THR A 282 9.10 -16.14 -11.30
CA THR A 282 8.26 -15.05 -11.82
C THR A 282 9.18 -14.05 -12.52
N PRO A 283 9.30 -14.08 -13.86
CA PRO A 283 10.13 -13.14 -14.61
C PRO A 283 9.65 -11.69 -14.44
N ASP A 284 10.58 -10.75 -14.31
CA ASP A 284 10.30 -9.36 -14.70
C ASP A 284 10.32 -9.30 -16.23
N THR A 285 9.23 -8.82 -16.83
CA THR A 285 9.02 -8.89 -18.28
C THR A 285 8.83 -7.52 -18.89
N PHE A 286 9.56 -7.28 -19.98
CA PHE A 286 9.41 -6.09 -20.80
C PHE A 286 9.47 -6.47 -22.28
N THR A 287 8.90 -5.63 -23.14
CA THR A 287 8.84 -5.84 -24.60
C THR A 287 9.94 -5.09 -25.36
N THR A 288 10.58 -4.12 -24.72
CA THR A 288 11.52 -3.18 -25.35
C THR A 288 12.78 -3.05 -24.51
N SER A 289 13.95 -3.19 -25.16
CA SER A 289 15.27 -2.99 -24.56
C SER A 289 15.98 -1.81 -25.22
N TYR A 290 16.62 -0.96 -24.43
CA TYR A 290 17.41 0.19 -24.91
C TYR A 290 18.94 -0.08 -24.88
N ALA A 291 19.34 -1.34 -24.65
CA ALA A 291 20.71 -1.86 -24.61
C ALA A 291 21.35 -1.92 -26.01
N ARG A 292 21.73 -0.76 -26.54
CA ARG A 292 22.15 -0.60 -27.94
C ARG A 292 23.57 -1.12 -28.23
N GLY A 293 23.72 -2.45 -28.27
CA GLY A 293 25.00 -3.16 -28.41
C GLY A 293 25.77 -3.28 -27.08
N GLY A 294 25.04 -3.34 -25.96
CA GLY A 294 25.59 -3.48 -24.61
C GLY A 294 24.83 -4.53 -23.80
N ASP A 295 25.18 -4.68 -22.53
CA ASP A 295 24.48 -5.57 -21.62
C ASP A 295 23.03 -5.10 -21.37
N GLN A 296 22.08 -6.02 -21.37
CA GLN A 296 20.71 -5.81 -20.87
C GLN A 296 20.51 -6.70 -19.65
N ASP A 297 20.41 -6.12 -18.45
CA ASP A 297 20.00 -6.89 -17.28
C ASP A 297 18.53 -7.31 -17.38
N VAL A 298 18.26 -8.55 -16.97
CA VAL A 298 16.90 -9.08 -16.79
C VAL A 298 16.77 -9.61 -15.36
N ALA A 299 15.62 -9.35 -14.74
CA ALA A 299 15.32 -9.81 -13.38
C ALA A 299 14.31 -10.98 -13.39
N VAL A 300 14.32 -11.75 -12.30
CA VAL A 300 13.36 -12.81 -12.03
C VAL A 300 13.25 -13.01 -10.53
N THR A 301 12.04 -13.00 -10.00
CA THR A 301 11.77 -13.42 -8.62
C THR A 301 11.76 -14.95 -8.58
N VAL A 302 12.58 -15.55 -7.72
CA VAL A 302 12.79 -17.00 -7.64
C VAL A 302 12.72 -17.45 -6.20
N ARG A 303 11.96 -18.51 -5.98
CA ARG A 303 11.94 -19.29 -4.74
C ARG A 303 13.36 -19.60 -4.25
N LYS A 304 13.72 -19.20 -3.01
CA LYS A 304 15.09 -19.36 -2.48
C LYS A 304 15.57 -20.82 -2.56
N SER A 305 14.70 -21.80 -2.28
CA SER A 305 15.01 -23.24 -2.31
C SER A 305 15.40 -23.82 -3.68
N VAL A 306 15.14 -23.11 -4.79
CA VAL A 306 15.51 -23.55 -6.15
C VAL A 306 17.02 -23.46 -6.35
N ARG A 307 17.62 -24.58 -6.77
CA ARG A 307 19.05 -24.74 -7.05
C ARG A 307 19.34 -24.58 -8.54
N ASP A 308 20.63 -24.47 -8.90
CA ASP A 308 21.10 -24.35 -10.29
C ASP A 308 20.46 -23.19 -11.10
N LYS A 309 20.06 -22.10 -10.43
CA LYS A 309 19.36 -20.93 -11.02
C LYS A 309 20.17 -20.33 -12.19
N LYS A 310 19.63 -20.36 -13.41
CA LYS A 310 20.28 -19.87 -14.64
C LYS A 310 19.36 -19.05 -15.53
N LEU A 311 19.92 -17.97 -16.09
CA LEU A 311 19.39 -17.27 -17.26
C LEU A 311 19.72 -18.08 -18.52
N ASN A 312 18.75 -18.19 -19.43
CA ASN A 312 18.88 -18.75 -20.76
C ASN A 312 18.29 -17.75 -21.76
N TYR A 313 18.93 -17.53 -22.90
CA TYR A 313 18.38 -16.64 -23.93
C TYR A 313 18.81 -17.02 -25.34
N ARG A 314 18.09 -16.46 -26.33
CA ARG A 314 18.42 -16.51 -27.77
C ARG A 314 18.19 -15.15 -28.39
N VAL A 315 19.12 -14.72 -29.22
CA VAL A 315 18.98 -13.57 -30.11
C VAL A 315 18.58 -14.10 -31.49
N ASP A 316 17.53 -13.55 -32.11
CA ASP A 316 16.96 -13.92 -33.41
C ASP A 316 16.81 -15.45 -33.63
N GLY A 317 16.38 -16.16 -32.58
CA GLY A 317 16.16 -17.61 -32.63
C GLY A 317 17.42 -18.48 -32.67
N GLY A 318 18.62 -17.89 -32.63
CA GLY A 318 19.91 -18.56 -32.73
C GLY A 318 20.27 -19.48 -31.54
N ARG A 319 21.56 -19.81 -31.40
CA ARG A 319 22.03 -20.73 -30.34
C ARG A 319 21.63 -20.22 -28.94
N THR A 320 21.10 -21.11 -28.10
CA THR A 320 20.87 -20.82 -26.68
C THR A 320 22.18 -20.43 -26.00
N ARG A 321 22.21 -19.22 -25.47
CA ARG A 321 23.23 -18.68 -24.56
C ARG A 321 22.72 -18.82 -23.12
N THR A 322 23.62 -18.89 -22.14
CA THR A 322 23.26 -19.02 -20.72
C THR A 322 24.18 -18.18 -19.83
N ALA A 323 23.65 -17.68 -18.71
CA ALA A 323 24.42 -16.99 -17.68
C ALA A 323 24.00 -17.46 -16.27
N SER A 324 24.91 -17.39 -15.31
CA SER A 324 24.60 -17.61 -13.89
C SER A 324 23.81 -16.42 -13.35
N LEU A 325 22.71 -16.70 -12.65
CA LEU A 325 21.97 -15.69 -11.92
C LEU A 325 22.70 -15.26 -10.64
N LYS A 326 22.61 -13.97 -10.28
CA LYS A 326 23.07 -13.41 -9.00
C LYS A 326 21.87 -12.88 -8.23
N ALA A 327 21.82 -13.04 -6.91
CA ALA A 327 20.81 -12.35 -6.09
C ALA A 327 21.02 -10.83 -6.20
N TRP A 328 19.92 -10.09 -6.30
CA TRP A 328 19.88 -8.63 -6.17
C TRP A 328 19.94 -8.28 -4.68
N LYS A 329 20.58 -7.15 -4.36
CA LYS A 329 20.85 -6.75 -2.97
C LYS A 329 19.85 -5.74 -2.40
N GLY A 330 18.80 -5.42 -3.13
CA GLY A 330 18.04 -4.19 -2.94
C GLY A 330 18.66 -3.02 -3.69
N GLY A 331 17.93 -1.90 -3.69
CA GLY A 331 18.40 -0.62 -4.21
C GLY A 331 18.80 0.34 -3.08
N GLU A 332 18.77 1.65 -3.35
CA GLU A 332 19.09 2.71 -2.39
C GLU A 332 17.97 2.97 -1.35
N THR A 333 16.73 2.58 -1.63
CA THR A 333 15.54 2.87 -0.80
C THR A 333 14.74 1.63 -0.37
N TYR A 334 14.59 0.62 -1.25
CA TYR A 334 13.77 -0.57 -0.95
C TYR A 334 14.30 -1.86 -1.60
N GLY A 335 13.83 -3.00 -1.06
CA GLY A 335 14.11 -4.35 -1.53
C GLY A 335 15.40 -4.95 -0.95
N GLY A 336 15.66 -6.22 -1.24
CA GLY A 336 16.86 -6.95 -0.78
C GLY A 336 16.79 -7.49 0.65
N GLU A 337 16.08 -6.81 1.55
CA GLU A 337 15.85 -7.22 2.94
C GLU A 337 14.54 -8.00 3.09
N ASP A 338 13.45 -7.52 2.47
CA ASP A 338 12.09 -8.06 2.58
C ASP A 338 11.89 -9.33 1.70
N ASN A 339 12.66 -10.41 1.94
CA ASN A 339 12.78 -11.55 1.02
C ASN A 339 12.80 -12.95 1.68
N VAL A 340 11.99 -13.21 2.71
CA VAL A 340 12.00 -14.45 3.52
C VAL A 340 12.12 -15.76 2.71
N LEU A 341 11.22 -16.04 1.74
CA LEU A 341 11.14 -17.35 1.06
C LEU A 341 11.41 -17.29 -0.46
N PHE A 342 11.17 -16.14 -1.08
CA PHE A 342 11.51 -15.78 -2.45
C PHE A 342 12.60 -14.73 -2.47
N ASP A 343 13.27 -14.55 -3.61
CA ASP A 343 14.38 -13.61 -3.74
C ASP A 343 14.52 -13.17 -5.21
N GLN A 344 14.94 -11.92 -5.46
CA GLN A 344 15.09 -11.42 -6.82
C GLN A 344 16.49 -11.74 -7.33
N TYR A 345 16.58 -12.30 -8.53
CA TYR A 345 17.85 -12.60 -9.19
C TYR A 345 17.98 -11.85 -10.51
N ARG A 346 19.19 -11.39 -10.83
CA ARG A 346 19.52 -10.69 -12.08
C ARG A 346 20.68 -11.33 -12.83
N ALA A 347 20.69 -11.15 -14.15
CA ALA A 347 21.83 -11.41 -15.03
C ALA A 347 21.71 -10.65 -16.36
N ALA A 348 22.85 -10.34 -16.97
CA ALA A 348 22.92 -9.68 -18.26
C ALA A 348 22.74 -10.63 -19.45
N VAL A 349 21.84 -10.27 -20.36
CA VAL A 349 21.88 -10.65 -21.78
C VAL A 349 23.00 -9.88 -22.48
N LYS A 350 23.73 -10.55 -23.40
CA LYS A 350 24.87 -10.00 -24.14
C LYS A 350 24.75 -10.24 -25.65
N ASP A 351 25.39 -9.36 -26.41
CA ASP A 351 25.48 -9.34 -27.88
C ASP A 351 24.11 -9.38 -28.57
N ALA A 352 23.27 -8.39 -28.29
CA ALA A 352 22.03 -8.14 -29.00
C ALA A 352 22.03 -6.72 -29.59
N ASP A 353 21.86 -6.61 -30.90
CA ASP A 353 21.96 -5.38 -31.67
C ASP A 353 20.59 -4.76 -32.01
N PRO A 354 20.52 -3.46 -32.37
CA PRO A 354 19.27 -2.76 -32.59
C PRO A 354 18.44 -3.30 -33.78
N GLY A 355 17.24 -3.77 -33.47
CA GLY A 355 16.31 -4.43 -34.37
C GLY A 355 16.18 -5.95 -34.14
N GLN A 356 17.07 -6.55 -33.34
CA GLN A 356 17.00 -7.97 -33.00
C GLN A 356 15.97 -8.25 -31.90
N GLN A 357 15.42 -9.46 -31.90
CA GLN A 357 14.55 -9.97 -30.83
C GLN A 357 15.34 -10.91 -29.91
N VAL A 358 15.18 -10.73 -28.61
CA VAL A 358 15.76 -11.61 -27.58
C VAL A 358 14.65 -12.36 -26.88
N LYS A 359 14.65 -13.70 -26.98
CA LYS A 359 13.80 -14.58 -26.16
C LYS A 359 14.56 -15.00 -24.91
N VAL A 360 13.98 -14.79 -23.74
CA VAL A 360 14.54 -15.02 -22.40
C VAL A 360 13.71 -16.04 -21.64
N TRP A 361 14.36 -16.94 -20.89
CA TRP A 361 13.71 -17.82 -19.91
C TRP A 361 14.70 -18.30 -18.84
N PHE A 362 14.18 -18.65 -17.66
CA PHE A 362 14.98 -19.07 -16.53
C PHE A 362 14.82 -20.57 -16.25
N THR A 363 15.85 -21.20 -15.70
CA THR A 363 15.85 -22.63 -15.36
C THR A 363 16.51 -22.88 -14.00
N GLY A 364 16.12 -23.99 -13.36
CA GLY A 364 16.74 -24.46 -12.13
C GLY A 364 16.28 -25.88 -11.76
N ARG A 365 16.50 -26.25 -10.50
CA ARG A 365 16.04 -27.51 -9.89
C ARG A 365 15.30 -27.27 -8.59
N THR A 366 14.22 -28.01 -8.37
CA THR A 366 13.51 -28.03 -7.08
C THR A 366 14.37 -28.65 -5.97
N LYS A 367 13.93 -28.55 -4.71
CA LYS A 367 14.49 -29.27 -3.56
C LYS A 367 14.62 -30.79 -3.79
N SER A 368 13.72 -31.37 -4.61
CA SER A 368 13.71 -32.77 -5.05
C SER A 368 14.51 -33.05 -6.35
N GLY A 369 15.28 -32.08 -6.86
CA GLY A 369 16.13 -32.24 -8.04
C GLY A 369 15.43 -32.19 -9.40
N LYS A 370 14.08 -32.20 -9.43
CA LYS A 370 13.27 -32.05 -10.65
C LYS A 370 13.62 -30.73 -11.35
N ARG A 371 13.81 -30.78 -12.67
CA ARG A 371 14.01 -29.57 -13.48
C ARG A 371 12.76 -28.70 -13.44
N THR A 372 12.96 -27.41 -13.23
CA THR A 372 11.93 -26.36 -13.25
C THR A 372 12.36 -25.23 -14.19
N VAL A 373 11.40 -24.47 -14.70
CA VAL A 373 11.56 -23.48 -15.79
C VAL A 373 10.54 -22.36 -15.63
N SER A 374 10.88 -21.13 -16.00
CA SER A 374 9.92 -20.03 -16.09
C SER A 374 9.13 -20.09 -17.39
N GLU A 375 7.99 -19.40 -17.44
CA GLU A 375 7.47 -18.96 -18.73
C GLU A 375 8.51 -18.07 -19.45
N PRO A 376 8.60 -18.14 -20.79
CA PRO A 376 9.54 -17.33 -21.55
C PRO A 376 8.91 -15.99 -21.97
N PHE A 377 9.70 -14.93 -21.96
CA PHE A 377 9.32 -13.64 -22.56
C PHE A 377 10.25 -13.25 -23.71
N THR A 378 9.84 -12.27 -24.52
CA THR A 378 10.62 -11.77 -25.66
C THR A 378 10.59 -10.24 -25.68
N TYR A 379 11.75 -9.62 -25.89
CA TYR A 379 11.88 -8.18 -26.11
C TYR A 379 12.59 -7.86 -27.42
N THR A 380 12.40 -6.65 -27.95
CA THR A 380 13.14 -6.12 -29.11
C THR A 380 14.15 -5.05 -28.66
N VAL A 381 15.38 -5.08 -29.18
CA VAL A 381 16.36 -4.02 -28.94
C VAL A 381 16.06 -2.82 -29.84
N ALA A 382 15.76 -1.67 -29.25
CA ALA A 382 15.32 -0.48 -29.98
C ALA A 382 16.45 0.29 -30.68
N LYS A 383 16.16 0.83 -31.87
CA LYS A 383 17.03 1.77 -32.60
C LYS A 383 16.87 3.19 -32.03
N ARG A 384 17.71 3.55 -31.05
CA ARG A 384 17.69 4.88 -30.39
C ARG A 384 18.93 5.75 -30.67
N PRO A 385 18.80 7.10 -30.61
CA PRO A 385 19.94 8.03 -30.65
C PRO A 385 20.99 7.80 -29.55
N ARG A 386 22.21 8.33 -29.75
CA ARG A 386 23.24 8.41 -28.70
C ARG A 386 22.90 9.55 -27.72
N ALA A 387 22.06 9.21 -26.74
CA ALA A 387 21.52 10.08 -25.70
C ALA A 387 21.84 9.53 -24.30
N ASP A 388 22.27 10.42 -23.39
CA ASP A 388 22.52 10.15 -21.97
C ASP A 388 21.26 10.38 -21.11
N THR A 389 20.33 11.17 -21.64
CA THR A 389 19.10 11.63 -20.99
C THR A 389 17.87 11.07 -21.70
N LEU A 390 16.79 10.80 -20.97
CA LEU A 390 15.47 10.50 -21.52
C LEU A 390 14.48 11.60 -21.15
N VAL A 391 13.73 12.13 -22.13
CA VAL A 391 12.48 12.87 -21.86
C VAL A 391 11.36 11.84 -21.82
N LEU A 392 10.77 11.65 -20.65
CA LEU A 392 9.62 10.79 -20.40
C LEU A 392 8.37 11.67 -20.34
N ALA A 393 7.53 11.62 -21.37
CA ALA A 393 6.36 12.47 -21.50
C ALA A 393 5.07 11.69 -21.21
N GLU A 394 4.28 12.21 -20.29
CA GLU A 394 3.03 11.63 -19.79
C GLU A 394 1.94 12.72 -19.73
N GLU A 395 1.61 13.32 -20.87
CA GLU A 395 0.63 14.42 -20.98
C GLU A 395 -0.85 13.97 -20.81
N GLY A 396 -1.07 12.72 -20.41
CA GLY A 396 -2.39 12.10 -20.27
C GLY A 396 -3.03 11.64 -21.59
N GLY A 397 -3.99 10.72 -21.46
CA GLY A 397 -4.76 10.18 -22.59
C GLY A 397 -3.95 9.30 -23.56
N SER A 398 -4.43 9.19 -24.79
CA SER A 398 -3.90 8.31 -25.86
C SER A 398 -3.42 9.07 -27.11
N SER A 399 -3.21 10.39 -26.98
CA SER A 399 -2.68 11.24 -28.05
C SER A 399 -1.18 11.48 -27.84
N PRO A 400 -0.36 11.54 -28.91
CA PRO A 400 1.08 11.79 -28.76
C PRO A 400 1.41 13.09 -28.02
N ALA A 401 2.42 13.03 -27.16
CA ALA A 401 2.83 14.14 -26.30
C ALA A 401 3.33 15.36 -27.09
N ARG A 402 2.73 16.53 -26.82
CA ARG A 402 2.82 17.75 -27.65
C ARG A 402 4.04 18.63 -27.34
N HIS A 403 4.55 18.58 -26.11
CA HIS A 403 5.54 19.52 -25.59
C HIS A 403 6.96 18.94 -25.54
N THR A 404 7.16 17.70 -26.00
CA THR A 404 8.45 17.00 -26.09
C THR A 404 9.54 17.82 -26.81
N ALA A 405 9.16 18.60 -27.83
CA ALA A 405 10.03 19.51 -28.58
C ALA A 405 10.58 20.70 -27.77
N ALA A 406 9.91 21.09 -26.67
CA ALA A 406 10.39 22.13 -25.76
C ALA A 406 11.46 21.57 -24.81
N TYR A 407 11.18 20.43 -24.16
CA TYR A 407 12.13 19.78 -23.24
C TYR A 407 13.39 19.27 -23.92
N THR A 408 13.28 18.66 -25.10
CA THR A 408 14.44 18.23 -25.88
C THR A 408 15.31 19.40 -26.34
N ARG A 409 14.72 20.57 -26.64
CA ARG A 409 15.46 21.80 -26.95
C ARG A 409 16.15 22.38 -25.72
N ALA A 410 15.43 22.55 -24.60
CA ALA A 410 16.02 23.07 -23.36
C ALA A 410 17.19 22.19 -22.86
N LEU A 411 17.11 20.87 -23.05
CA LEU A 411 18.22 19.94 -22.81
C LEU A 411 19.39 20.17 -23.79
N ALA A 412 19.12 20.33 -25.10
CA ALA A 412 20.15 20.60 -26.11
C ALA A 412 20.85 21.95 -25.90
N ASP A 413 20.12 22.99 -25.50
CA ASP A 413 20.65 24.32 -25.14
C ASP A 413 21.57 24.24 -23.91
N ASN A 414 21.36 23.25 -23.04
CA ASN A 414 22.22 22.89 -21.90
C ASN A 414 23.22 21.76 -22.24
N GLY A 415 23.49 21.50 -23.52
CA GLY A 415 24.50 20.55 -24.00
C GLY A 415 24.16 19.05 -23.83
N ARG A 416 22.94 18.71 -23.41
CA ARG A 416 22.46 17.32 -23.22
C ARG A 416 21.88 16.75 -24.51
N LYS A 417 21.94 15.42 -24.64
CA LYS A 417 21.31 14.69 -25.75
C LYS A 417 20.22 13.80 -25.19
N ALA A 418 18.98 14.08 -25.61
CA ALA A 418 17.79 13.37 -25.16
C ALA A 418 17.30 12.34 -26.18
N ALA A 419 16.79 11.21 -25.69
CA ALA A 419 15.76 10.44 -26.38
C ALA A 419 14.37 10.89 -25.86
N VAL A 420 13.29 10.45 -26.49
CA VAL A 420 11.92 10.69 -26.03
C VAL A 420 11.22 9.33 -25.84
N TRP A 421 10.59 9.14 -24.69
CA TRP A 421 9.56 8.12 -24.45
C TRP A 421 8.23 8.84 -24.24
N ASP A 422 7.18 8.37 -24.90
CA ASP A 422 5.85 8.96 -24.88
C ASP A 422 4.88 7.90 -24.37
N VAL A 423 4.41 8.09 -23.13
CA VAL A 423 3.60 7.11 -22.41
C VAL A 423 2.26 6.86 -23.11
N ALA A 424 1.70 7.89 -23.77
CA ALA A 424 0.43 7.79 -24.49
C ALA A 424 0.51 6.90 -25.74
N THR A 425 1.71 6.63 -26.26
CA THR A 425 1.93 5.81 -27.47
C THR A 425 2.74 4.53 -27.22
N GLN A 426 3.52 4.46 -26.14
CA GLN A 426 4.40 3.33 -25.81
C GLN A 426 4.07 2.66 -24.46
N GLY A 427 3.13 3.18 -23.69
CA GLY A 427 2.83 2.75 -22.32
C GLY A 427 3.87 3.21 -21.31
N ALA A 428 3.75 2.78 -20.05
CA ALA A 428 4.78 3.04 -19.05
C ALA A 428 6.11 2.34 -19.43
N PRO A 429 7.26 3.02 -19.31
CA PRO A 429 8.56 2.42 -19.64
C PRO A 429 8.93 1.34 -18.60
N SER A 430 9.63 0.28 -19.02
CA SER A 430 10.24 -0.65 -18.05
C SER A 430 11.48 0.00 -17.41
N ALA A 431 11.61 -0.11 -16.08
CA ALA A 431 12.79 0.35 -15.36
C ALA A 431 14.07 -0.32 -15.88
N LEU A 432 14.10 -1.66 -15.94
CA LEU A 432 15.25 -2.42 -16.46
C LEU A 432 15.36 -2.37 -17.98
N GLY A 433 14.25 -2.46 -18.73
CA GLY A 433 14.28 -2.48 -20.20
C GLY A 433 14.62 -1.13 -20.85
N VAL A 434 14.20 -0.01 -20.24
CA VAL A 434 14.24 1.33 -20.86
C VAL A 434 15.01 2.33 -20.01
N LEU A 435 14.62 2.55 -18.75
CA LEU A 435 15.12 3.67 -17.95
C LEU A 435 16.58 3.51 -17.51
N SER A 436 16.98 2.28 -17.15
CA SER A 436 18.36 1.89 -16.79
C SER A 436 19.42 2.28 -17.83
N HIS A 437 19.02 2.47 -19.09
CA HIS A 437 19.89 2.84 -20.21
C HIS A 437 20.18 4.34 -20.32
N PHE A 438 19.76 5.12 -19.31
CA PHE A 438 19.99 6.56 -19.19
C PHE A 438 20.56 6.91 -17.82
N LYS A 439 21.35 7.98 -17.76
CA LYS A 439 21.85 8.52 -16.48
C LYS A 439 20.85 9.48 -15.84
N THR A 440 19.97 10.07 -16.64
CA THR A 440 18.97 11.04 -16.20
C THR A 440 17.66 10.84 -16.95
N VAL A 441 16.55 10.87 -16.22
CA VAL A 441 15.19 10.97 -16.77
C VAL A 441 14.65 12.37 -16.46
N LEU A 442 14.11 13.05 -17.46
CA LEU A 442 13.26 14.23 -17.30
C LEU A 442 11.82 13.78 -17.55
N TRP A 443 11.02 13.67 -16.48
CA TRP A 443 9.62 13.27 -16.53
C TRP A 443 8.72 14.51 -16.53
N TYR A 444 7.75 14.56 -17.44
CA TYR A 444 6.80 15.65 -17.59
C TYR A 444 5.36 15.13 -17.69
N THR A 445 4.46 15.60 -16.81
CA THR A 445 3.06 15.15 -16.73
C THR A 445 2.02 16.14 -17.28
N GLY A 446 2.44 17.29 -17.80
CA GLY A 446 1.50 18.36 -18.18
C GLY A 446 0.75 18.92 -16.97
N ALA A 447 -0.58 18.98 -17.05
CA ALA A 447 -1.46 19.35 -15.93
C ALA A 447 -2.08 18.13 -15.23
N GLU A 448 -1.81 16.92 -15.71
CA GLU A 448 -2.35 15.69 -15.15
C GLU A 448 -1.50 15.20 -13.96
N ARG A 449 -2.14 14.42 -13.08
CA ARG A 449 -1.42 13.65 -12.04
C ARG A 449 -0.46 12.65 -12.71
N PRO A 450 0.70 12.33 -12.09
CA PRO A 450 1.53 11.22 -12.50
C PRO A 450 0.74 9.90 -12.60
N GLY A 451 0.97 9.12 -13.65
CA GLY A 451 0.32 7.82 -13.81
C GLY A 451 1.01 6.74 -12.98
N GLY A 452 0.27 6.01 -12.13
CA GLY A 452 0.82 5.00 -11.22
C GLY A 452 1.85 4.03 -11.85
N PRO A 453 1.59 3.39 -13.00
CA PRO A 453 2.57 2.51 -13.64
C PRO A 453 3.87 3.21 -14.07
N THR A 454 3.80 4.49 -14.47
CA THR A 454 4.98 5.30 -14.81
C THR A 454 5.72 5.75 -13.55
N LEU A 455 4.99 6.12 -12.50
CA LEU A 455 5.53 6.44 -11.18
C LEU A 455 6.33 5.28 -10.62
N LEU A 456 5.77 4.07 -10.63
CA LEU A 456 6.45 2.86 -10.16
C LEU A 456 7.75 2.63 -10.96
N ALA A 457 7.71 2.67 -12.29
CA ALA A 457 8.92 2.52 -13.10
C ALA A 457 9.99 3.60 -12.82
N VAL A 458 9.59 4.86 -12.59
CA VAL A 458 10.51 5.95 -12.23
C VAL A 458 11.05 5.78 -10.81
N ARG A 459 10.25 5.28 -9.86
CA ARG A 459 10.67 4.93 -8.50
C ARG A 459 11.72 3.82 -8.50
N ASP A 460 11.48 2.77 -9.28
CA ASP A 460 12.42 1.66 -9.47
C ASP A 460 13.74 2.15 -10.11
N PHE A 461 13.67 3.07 -11.08
CA PHE A 461 14.85 3.72 -11.67
C PHE A 461 15.63 4.57 -10.65
N LEU A 462 14.96 5.30 -9.76
CA LEU A 462 15.60 6.02 -8.66
C LEU A 462 16.25 5.06 -7.64
N ASN A 463 15.57 3.97 -7.29
CA ASN A 463 16.09 2.94 -6.39
C ASN A 463 17.39 2.29 -6.90
N GLU A 464 17.63 2.31 -8.22
CA GLU A 464 18.88 1.85 -8.86
C GLU A 464 19.95 2.96 -9.03
N GLY A 465 19.85 4.07 -8.30
CA GLY A 465 20.78 5.21 -8.36
C GLY A 465 20.60 6.12 -9.57
N GLY A 466 19.44 6.03 -10.25
CA GLY A 466 19.04 6.91 -11.33
C GLY A 466 18.87 8.37 -10.88
N LYS A 467 18.77 9.30 -11.84
CA LYS A 467 18.56 10.74 -11.55
C LYS A 467 17.33 11.27 -12.25
N LEU A 468 16.40 11.81 -11.47
CA LEU A 468 15.16 12.39 -11.96
C LEU A 468 15.22 13.92 -12.01
N ILE A 469 14.62 14.49 -13.05
CA ILE A 469 14.08 15.85 -13.10
C ILE A 469 12.58 15.66 -13.33
N THR A 470 11.71 16.19 -12.47
CA THR A 470 10.26 16.10 -12.62
C THR A 470 9.64 17.49 -12.83
N THR A 471 8.57 17.57 -13.62
CA THR A 471 7.93 18.84 -13.99
C THR A 471 6.47 18.61 -14.43
N GLY A 472 5.60 19.58 -14.16
CA GLY A 472 4.17 19.53 -14.43
C GLY A 472 3.39 20.32 -13.39
N GLU A 473 2.17 20.73 -13.69
CA GLU A 473 1.32 21.52 -12.78
C GLU A 473 0.90 20.69 -11.54
N ARG A 474 0.97 19.37 -11.63
CA ARG A 474 0.70 18.42 -10.53
C ARG A 474 1.93 17.72 -9.96
N ALA A 475 3.14 17.92 -10.50
CA ALA A 475 4.36 17.38 -9.91
C ALA A 475 4.52 17.82 -8.43
N GLY A 476 5.14 16.98 -7.60
CA GLY A 476 5.25 17.22 -6.15
C GLY A 476 3.90 17.22 -5.44
N GLY A 477 3.04 16.24 -5.74
CA GLY A 477 1.80 15.97 -5.01
C GLY A 477 1.30 14.54 -5.26
N SER A 478 0.04 14.27 -4.91
CA SER A 478 -0.48 12.91 -4.93
C SER A 478 -0.79 12.36 -6.33
N SER A 479 -0.68 11.04 -6.44
CA SER A 479 -0.76 10.23 -7.65
C SER A 479 -1.63 9.00 -7.38
N GLU A 480 -2.31 8.48 -8.40
CA GLU A 480 -3.18 7.30 -8.27
C GLU A 480 -2.37 6.03 -8.59
N VAL A 481 -2.18 5.17 -7.60
CA VAL A 481 -1.36 3.95 -7.67
C VAL A 481 -2.21 2.76 -7.21
N GLY A 482 -2.67 1.95 -8.16
CA GLY A 482 -3.62 0.88 -7.87
C GLY A 482 -4.94 1.48 -7.34
N PRO A 483 -5.41 1.09 -6.14
CA PRO A 483 -6.58 1.68 -5.51
C PRO A 483 -6.29 2.96 -4.69
N ALA A 484 -5.02 3.31 -4.47
CA ALA A 484 -4.61 4.36 -3.53
C ALA A 484 -4.34 5.72 -4.21
N ASP A 485 -4.68 6.83 -3.52
CA ASP A 485 -4.27 8.20 -3.85
C ASP A 485 -3.20 8.61 -2.83
N THR A 486 -1.93 8.61 -3.26
CA THR A 486 -0.72 8.65 -2.41
C THR A 486 0.23 9.75 -2.85
N ASP A 487 0.92 10.41 -1.92
CA ASP A 487 2.06 11.28 -2.21
C ASP A 487 3.41 10.80 -1.65
N ASP A 488 3.53 9.52 -1.26
CA ASP A 488 4.79 8.81 -0.90
C ASP A 488 5.96 9.20 -1.82
N PHE A 489 5.71 9.22 -3.13
CA PHE A 489 6.74 9.55 -4.12
C PHE A 489 7.21 11.00 -4.01
N SER A 490 6.29 11.92 -3.71
CA SER A 490 6.61 13.33 -3.53
C SER A 490 7.28 13.59 -2.19
N GLN A 491 6.85 12.95 -1.11
CA GLN A 491 7.54 13.00 0.19
C GLN A 491 8.94 12.37 0.07
N TYR A 492 9.02 11.06 -0.14
CA TYR A 492 10.25 10.27 0.07
C TYR A 492 11.28 10.35 -1.06
N TYR A 493 10.86 10.62 -2.32
CA TYR A 493 11.78 10.66 -3.47
C TYR A 493 11.99 12.07 -4.05
N LEU A 494 11.13 13.04 -3.72
CA LEU A 494 11.28 14.45 -4.16
C LEU A 494 11.56 15.44 -3.02
N GLY A 495 11.31 15.09 -1.75
CA GLY A 495 11.43 16.01 -0.61
C GLY A 495 10.40 17.14 -0.67
N ALA A 496 9.15 16.80 -1.03
CA ALA A 496 8.07 17.73 -1.33
C ALA A 496 6.84 17.48 -0.44
N ASP A 497 7.01 17.63 0.87
CA ASP A 497 6.03 17.32 1.93
C ASP A 497 4.81 18.26 1.97
N SER A 498 4.83 19.36 1.21
CA SER A 498 3.71 20.30 1.16
C SER A 498 3.65 21.13 -0.13
N ARG A 499 2.43 21.57 -0.48
CA ARG A 499 2.17 22.40 -1.67
C ARG A 499 1.55 23.74 -1.28
N LEU A 500 2.25 24.84 -1.59
CA LEU A 500 1.79 26.20 -1.30
C LEU A 500 1.29 26.91 -2.57
N THR A 501 0.02 27.32 -2.57
CA THR A 501 -0.56 28.11 -3.66
C THR A 501 -0.19 29.59 -3.51
N LEU A 502 0.88 30.01 -4.18
CA LEU A 502 1.27 31.42 -4.26
C LEU A 502 0.53 32.14 -5.41
N LYS A 503 -0.01 33.34 -5.13
CA LYS A 503 -0.66 34.17 -6.14
C LYS A 503 0.38 34.97 -6.92
N SER A 504 0.56 34.64 -8.20
CA SER A 504 1.46 35.34 -9.14
C SER A 504 2.90 35.50 -8.62
N PRO A 505 3.61 34.40 -8.31
CA PRO A 505 5.04 34.46 -7.97
C PRO A 505 5.83 35.03 -9.15
N THR A 506 6.66 36.05 -8.92
CA THR A 506 7.37 36.81 -9.97
C THR A 506 8.81 36.37 -10.21
N ALA A 507 9.39 35.59 -9.30
CA ALA A 507 10.72 35.01 -9.42
C ALA A 507 10.88 33.77 -8.54
N PHE A 508 11.78 32.89 -8.94
CA PHE A 508 12.41 31.87 -8.10
C PHE A 508 13.85 32.29 -7.80
N GLN A 509 14.28 32.14 -6.56
CA GLN A 509 15.68 32.29 -6.15
C GLN A 509 16.07 31.10 -5.27
N GLY A 510 17.06 30.34 -5.72
CA GLY A 510 17.56 29.17 -5.03
C GLY A 510 18.44 29.52 -3.83
N THR A 511 18.41 28.64 -2.83
CA THR A 511 19.21 28.72 -1.60
C THR A 511 19.95 27.39 -1.37
N GLY A 512 20.87 27.34 -0.41
CA GLY A 512 21.68 26.14 -0.15
C GLY A 512 22.44 25.67 -1.40
N ALA A 513 22.25 24.42 -1.81
CA ALA A 513 22.86 23.87 -3.02
C ALA A 513 22.39 24.55 -4.33
N LEU A 514 21.28 25.30 -4.31
CA LEU A 514 20.78 26.10 -5.44
C LEU A 514 21.15 27.59 -5.31
N ALA A 515 21.98 27.99 -4.35
CA ALA A 515 22.39 29.38 -4.18
C ALA A 515 23.00 29.97 -5.47
N GLY A 516 22.52 31.16 -5.86
CA GLY A 516 22.90 31.80 -7.13
C GLY A 516 22.12 31.32 -8.36
N THR A 517 21.33 30.25 -8.24
CA THR A 517 20.31 29.89 -9.25
C THR A 517 19.10 30.79 -9.09
N GLY A 518 18.53 31.29 -10.18
CA GLY A 518 17.29 32.06 -10.14
C GLY A 518 16.72 32.30 -11.53
N ALA A 519 15.42 32.56 -11.58
CA ALA A 519 14.70 32.88 -12.81
C ALA A 519 13.52 33.81 -12.49
N ASN A 520 13.26 34.78 -13.37
CA ASN A 520 12.01 35.52 -13.31
C ASN A 520 10.87 34.58 -13.74
N LEU A 521 9.84 34.48 -12.90
CA LEU A 521 8.62 33.73 -13.18
C LEU A 521 7.63 34.73 -13.79
N GLY A 522 7.56 34.75 -15.12
CA GLY A 522 6.46 35.38 -15.83
C GLY A 522 5.27 34.43 -15.95
N ASP A 523 4.16 34.93 -16.50
CA ASP A 523 3.13 34.04 -17.04
C ASP A 523 3.79 33.13 -18.09
N ALA A 524 3.64 31.81 -17.93
CA ALA A 524 4.14 30.87 -18.94
C ALA A 524 3.44 31.18 -20.28
N PRO A 525 4.18 31.32 -21.42
CA PRO A 525 3.57 31.57 -22.72
C PRO A 525 2.66 30.38 -23.05
N ALA A 526 1.35 30.64 -22.97
CA ALA A 526 0.37 29.71 -22.43
C ALA A 526 0.65 28.22 -22.68
N THR A 527 0.96 27.49 -21.59
CA THR A 527 0.50 26.10 -21.52
C THR A 527 -1.02 26.11 -21.75
N PRO A 528 -1.64 25.16 -22.46
CA PRO A 528 -3.04 25.30 -22.90
C PRO A 528 -4.10 25.34 -21.76
N TRP A 529 -3.66 25.31 -20.51
CA TRP A 529 -4.43 25.11 -19.28
C TRP A 529 -4.99 26.40 -18.68
N THR A 530 -5.59 27.25 -19.53
CA THR A 530 -6.65 28.15 -19.08
C THR A 530 -8.01 27.58 -19.49
N PRO A 531 -8.69 26.80 -18.63
CA PRO A 531 -10.05 26.38 -18.89
C PRO A 531 -10.96 27.60 -19.03
N ARG A 532 -11.71 27.70 -20.12
CA ARG A 532 -12.84 28.64 -20.19
C ARG A 532 -13.89 28.21 -19.18
N VAL A 533 -13.96 28.90 -18.04
CA VAL A 533 -14.91 28.64 -16.96
C VAL A 533 -16.36 28.65 -17.47
N PRO A 534 -17.09 27.51 -17.39
CA PRO A 534 -18.54 27.52 -17.39
C PRO A 534 -19.03 27.92 -16.00
N THR A 535 -20.05 28.77 -15.92
CA THR A 535 -20.49 29.36 -14.65
C THR A 535 -21.16 28.36 -13.71
N ARG A 536 -20.64 28.25 -12.48
CA ARG A 536 -21.29 27.78 -11.23
C ARG A 536 -22.13 26.48 -11.29
N SER A 537 -21.64 25.46 -10.60
CA SER A 537 -22.46 24.45 -9.89
C SER A 537 -22.07 24.42 -8.40
N PRO A 538 -22.98 24.06 -7.48
CA PRO A 538 -22.70 24.00 -6.04
C PRO A 538 -21.83 22.79 -5.67
N PRO A 539 -21.15 22.80 -4.49
CA PRO A 539 -20.26 21.71 -4.08
C PRO A 539 -21.02 20.40 -3.85
N MET A 540 -20.48 19.30 -4.36
CA MET A 540 -20.95 17.96 -4.01
C MET A 540 -20.25 17.48 -2.74
N CYS A 541 -21.04 17.20 -1.69
CA CYS A 541 -20.59 16.34 -0.61
C CYS A 541 -20.43 14.89 -1.09
N CYS A 542 -19.70 14.09 -0.32
CA CYS A 542 -19.37 12.69 -0.58
C CYS A 542 -20.55 11.86 -1.11
N ARG A 543 -20.32 11.08 -2.16
CA ARG A 543 -21.27 10.05 -2.62
C ARG A 543 -20.66 8.66 -2.57
N ARG A 544 -21.25 7.81 -1.72
CA ARG A 544 -21.00 6.36 -1.66
C ARG A 544 -21.29 5.69 -3.01
N ARG A 545 -20.54 4.64 -3.36
CA ARG A 545 -20.95 3.66 -4.38
C ARG A 545 -22.12 2.82 -3.82
N THR A 546 -23.26 2.78 -4.51
CA THR A 546 -24.32 1.76 -4.30
C THR A 546 -25.17 1.56 -5.55
N SER A 547 -25.29 0.31 -6.03
CA SER A 547 -26.30 -0.19 -6.99
C SER A 547 -26.11 -1.72 -7.14
N PRO A 548 -27.12 -2.51 -7.59
CA PRO A 548 -28.39 -2.07 -8.19
C PRO A 548 -29.69 -2.71 -7.62
N SER A 549 -30.82 -2.19 -8.12
CA SER A 549 -32.13 -2.86 -8.29
C SER A 549 -33.04 -3.16 -7.09
N SER A 550 -34.24 -2.57 -7.12
CA SER A 550 -35.52 -3.28 -7.37
C SER A 550 -36.64 -2.24 -7.53
N ALA A 551 -37.92 -2.64 -7.66
CA ALA A 551 -39.00 -1.78 -8.14
C ALA A 551 -40.22 -1.74 -7.20
N ALA A 552 -40.98 -0.63 -7.18
CA ALA A 552 -42.45 -0.63 -7.12
C ALA A 552 -43.06 0.80 -7.03
N ARG A 553 -44.37 0.86 -7.35
CA ARG A 553 -45.28 2.01 -7.29
C ARG A 553 -45.63 2.41 -5.83
N ALA A 554 -45.92 3.68 -5.55
CA ALA A 554 -47.29 4.14 -5.26
C ALA A 554 -47.44 5.66 -4.98
N ARG A 555 -48.70 6.11 -5.01
CA ARG A 555 -49.23 7.48 -5.08
C ARG A 555 -49.22 8.27 -3.75
N GLY A 556 -48.95 9.58 -3.83
CA GLY A 556 -50.00 10.60 -3.59
C GLY A 556 -50.03 11.42 -2.28
N SER A 557 -50.51 12.68 -2.40
CA SER A 557 -50.97 13.61 -1.32
C SER A 557 -49.92 14.15 -0.32
N THR A 558 -49.98 15.38 0.22
CA THR A 558 -50.76 16.61 -0.10
C THR A 558 -50.00 17.89 0.36
N ARG A 559 -50.45 19.09 -0.03
CA ARG A 559 -49.99 20.41 0.51
C ARG A 559 -50.53 20.62 1.96
N ALA A 560 -50.03 21.48 2.87
CA ALA A 560 -49.75 22.91 2.70
C ALA A 560 -49.23 23.63 4.00
N ARG A 561 -48.52 24.76 3.82
CA ARG A 561 -48.50 26.04 4.61
C ARG A 561 -48.26 26.08 6.14
N ALA A 562 -47.23 26.85 6.53
CA ALA A 562 -47.17 27.66 7.78
C ALA A 562 -47.85 29.06 7.57
N PRO A 563 -47.92 30.05 8.51
CA PRO A 563 -46.72 30.79 9.04
C PRO A 563 -46.81 31.57 10.41
N ARG A 564 -45.64 32.01 10.93
CA ARG A 564 -45.41 33.14 11.91
C ARG A 564 -45.94 32.93 13.37
N THR A 565 -45.52 33.64 14.44
CA THR A 565 -44.84 34.95 14.65
C THR A 565 -43.67 34.91 15.70
N SER A 566 -43.11 36.08 16.08
CA SER A 566 -42.09 36.35 17.13
C SER A 566 -42.52 37.64 17.90
N PRO A 567 -41.72 38.39 18.71
CA PRO A 567 -40.43 38.16 19.44
C PRO A 567 -40.43 38.70 20.92
N MET A 568 -39.29 38.68 21.66
CA MET A 568 -38.71 39.87 22.39
C MET A 568 -37.52 39.57 23.37
N ARG A 569 -36.60 40.57 23.48
CA ARG A 569 -35.69 41.03 24.60
C ARG A 569 -34.86 40.01 25.42
N ALA A 570 -33.56 40.16 25.77
CA ALA A 570 -32.47 41.18 25.71
C ALA A 570 -32.08 41.96 27.01
N THR A 571 -30.90 41.63 27.58
CA THR A 571 -30.00 42.36 28.54
C THR A 571 -28.71 41.50 28.74
N GLY A 572 -27.49 41.95 29.10
CA GLY A 572 -26.88 43.30 29.19
C GLY A 572 -25.43 43.31 29.80
N TRP A 573 -24.50 44.09 29.22
CA TRP A 573 -23.27 44.72 29.83
C TRP A 573 -22.01 43.93 30.28
N ARG A 574 -21.06 43.75 29.34
CA ARG A 574 -19.67 44.34 29.20
C ARG A 574 -19.12 45.37 30.26
N PRO A 575 -17.83 45.85 30.17
CA PRO A 575 -16.51 45.25 29.79
C PRO A 575 -15.23 45.82 30.52
N ARG A 576 -14.00 45.39 30.14
CA ARG A 576 -12.72 46.15 29.88
C ARG A 576 -11.49 45.23 30.08
N ALA A 577 -10.30 45.38 29.48
CA ALA A 577 -9.75 46.06 28.27
C ALA A 577 -8.33 45.43 28.02
N THR A 578 -7.61 45.50 26.89
CA THR A 578 -7.49 46.36 25.68
C THR A 578 -6.80 45.47 24.58
N VAL A 579 -6.85 45.56 23.24
CA VAL A 579 -6.91 46.67 22.24
C VAL A 579 -5.60 47.48 22.22
N THR A 580 -4.97 47.88 21.09
CA THR A 580 -5.33 47.92 19.65
C THR A 580 -4.96 46.62 18.88
N THR A 581 -5.11 46.37 17.55
CA THR A 581 -5.48 47.11 16.30
C THR A 581 -4.43 48.12 15.75
N PRO A 582 -4.52 48.68 14.51
CA PRO A 582 -5.42 48.47 13.35
C PRO A 582 -4.66 47.94 12.07
N GLY A 583 -5.25 47.78 10.88
CA GLY A 583 -6.67 47.78 10.47
C GLY A 583 -7.05 48.65 9.26
N CYS A 584 -6.90 48.16 8.01
CA CYS A 584 -7.47 48.75 6.77
C CYS A 584 -8.09 47.64 5.87
N GLY A 585 -9.22 47.80 5.17
CA GLY A 585 -10.20 48.91 5.15
C GLY A 585 -11.51 48.47 4.43
N CYS A 586 -12.63 49.11 4.75
CA CYS A 586 -14.01 48.76 4.31
C CYS A 586 -14.47 49.59 3.07
N PRO A 587 -15.68 49.41 2.44
CA PRO A 587 -16.95 48.93 3.02
C PRO A 587 -17.84 47.99 2.18
N VAL A 588 -19.01 47.64 2.75
CA VAL A 588 -20.06 46.75 2.23
C VAL A 588 -21.18 47.53 1.52
N ARG A 589 -21.90 46.88 0.58
CA ARG A 589 -23.32 47.16 0.30
C ARG A 589 -24.16 45.88 0.31
N SER A 590 -25.44 46.02 0.61
CA SER A 590 -26.34 44.94 1.04
C SER A 590 -27.58 44.80 0.15
N THR A 591 -27.93 43.55 -0.15
CA THR A 591 -29.30 43.02 -0.25
C THR A 591 -29.26 41.55 0.14
#